data_AF-I4GQC9-F1
#
_entry.id   AF-I4GQC9-F1
#
_cell.length_a   1.000
_cell.length_b   1.000
_cell.length_c   1.000
_cell.angle_alpha   90.00
_cell.angle_beta   90.00
_cell.angle_gamma   90.00
#
_symmetry.space_group_name_H-M   'P 1'
#
loop_
_entity.id
_entity.type
_entity.pdbx_description
1 polymer ?
#
loop_
_entity_poly.entity_id
_entity_poly.type
_entity_poly.pdbx_seq_one_letter_code
_entity_poly.pdbx_strand_id
1 'polypeptide(L)'
;MAWKEYNLDRIAQKLVLAAKLRDRDSLNQSFKMRESVSYGLERFWGEHLRLQSKERNKAQYWKETWDKLVETMAEAGIPIPNDTVQVNDTESVQAMAEKLWELKLEDQRITLAVLTQLCDCLVWWTQRYKGTKER
;
A
#
# COMPACT_ATOMS: atom_id res chain seq x y z
N MET A 1 6.64 -18.49 -21.10
CA MET A 1 5.72 -17.61 -20.37
C MET A 1 6.33 -16.22 -20.37
N ALA A 2 5.75 -15.28 -21.12
CA ALA A 2 6.27 -13.91 -21.14
C ALA A 2 6.08 -13.29 -19.74
N TRP A 3 7.16 -12.77 -19.18
CA TRP A 3 7.16 -12.04 -17.92
C TRP A 3 6.17 -10.88 -18.04
N LYS A 4 4.99 -11.00 -17.42
CA LYS A 4 4.01 -9.93 -17.38
C LYS A 4 4.47 -8.99 -16.26
N GLU A 5 5.10 -7.89 -16.60
CA GLU A 5 5.37 -6.84 -15.64
C GLU A 5 4.02 -6.40 -15.07
N TYR A 6 3.81 -6.52 -13.76
CA TYR A 6 2.57 -6.13 -13.05
C TYR A 6 2.27 -4.62 -13.15
N ASN A 7 2.93 -3.90 -14.07
CA ASN A 7 2.83 -2.45 -14.28
C ASN A 7 3.00 -1.65 -12.96
N LEU A 8 3.78 -2.19 -12.01
CA LEU A 8 3.94 -1.60 -10.67
C LEU A 8 4.45 -0.16 -10.75
N ASP A 9 5.32 0.14 -11.72
CA ASP A 9 5.80 1.50 -11.94
C ASP A 9 4.67 2.46 -12.35
N ARG A 10 3.77 2.03 -13.25
CA ARG A 10 2.61 2.80 -13.67
C ARG A 10 1.59 2.96 -12.54
N ILE A 11 1.38 1.91 -11.74
CA ILE A 11 0.53 1.95 -10.55
C ILE A 11 1.08 2.97 -9.56
N ALA A 12 2.38 2.87 -9.24
CA ALA A 12 3.07 3.77 -8.33
C ALA A 12 2.99 5.22 -8.80
N GLN A 13 3.25 5.50 -10.08
CA GLN A 13 3.14 6.83 -10.64
C GLN A 13 1.75 7.45 -10.40
N LYS A 14 0.68 6.69 -10.70
CA LYS A 14 -0.70 7.14 -10.50
C LYS A 14 -1.01 7.40 -9.04
N LEU A 15 -0.63 6.50 -8.15
CA LEU A 15 -0.83 6.64 -6.71
C LEU A 15 -0.12 7.89 -6.16
N VAL A 16 1.13 8.11 -6.55
CA VAL A 16 1.92 9.28 -6.11
C VAL A 16 1.32 10.58 -6.66
N LEU A 17 0.89 10.62 -7.92
CA LEU A 17 0.22 11.79 -8.49
C LEU A 17 -1.10 12.08 -7.78
N ALA A 18 -1.93 11.06 -7.53
CA ALA A 18 -3.18 11.21 -6.79
C ALA A 18 -2.94 11.72 -5.36
N ALA A 19 -1.93 11.18 -4.68
CA ALA A 19 -1.51 11.66 -3.37
C ALA A 19 -1.06 13.14 -3.43
N LYS A 20 -0.19 13.50 -4.40
CA LYS A 20 0.28 14.88 -4.59
C LYS A 20 -0.86 15.86 -4.83
N LEU A 21 -1.83 15.50 -5.69
CA LEU A 21 -2.98 16.35 -6.02
C LEU A 21 -3.89 16.59 -4.81
N ARG A 22 -4.02 15.60 -3.92
CA ARG A 22 -4.81 15.74 -2.68
C ARG A 22 -4.08 16.50 -1.59
N ASP A 23 -2.82 16.12 -1.35
CA ASP A 23 -1.98 16.65 -0.30
C ASP A 23 -0.50 16.35 -0.60
N ARG A 24 0.26 17.39 -0.89
CA ARG A 24 1.70 17.28 -1.16
C ARG A 24 2.46 16.66 0.01
N ASP A 25 2.02 16.87 1.25
CA ASP A 25 2.71 16.33 2.44
C ASP A 25 2.51 14.81 2.58
N SER A 26 1.48 14.25 1.94
CA SER A 26 1.26 12.81 1.86
C SER A 26 2.37 12.08 1.10
N LEU A 27 3.13 12.78 0.24
CA LEU A 27 4.29 12.22 -0.44
C LEU A 27 5.42 11.78 0.52
N ASN A 28 5.44 12.28 1.76
CA ASN A 28 6.39 11.79 2.76
C ASN A 28 6.06 10.38 3.25
N GLN A 29 4.85 9.87 3.01
CA GLN A 29 4.45 8.52 3.42
C GLN A 29 5.12 7.42 2.60
N SER A 30 5.52 7.66 1.35
CA SER A 30 6.14 6.62 0.50
C SER A 30 7.39 5.99 1.14
N PHE A 31 8.17 6.78 1.88
CA PHE A 31 9.33 6.28 2.63
C PHE A 31 8.91 5.41 3.82
N LYS A 32 7.86 5.83 4.54
CA LYS A 32 7.29 5.07 5.66
C LYS A 32 6.64 3.77 5.17
N MET A 33 6.01 3.79 4.00
CA MET A 33 5.49 2.59 3.33
C MET A 33 6.60 1.59 3.09
N ARG A 34 7.69 2.02 2.45
CA ARG A 34 8.87 1.18 2.21
C ARG A 34 9.45 0.58 3.49
N GLU A 35 9.59 1.37 4.56
CA GLU A 35 10.06 0.91 5.86
C GLU A 35 9.09 -0.11 6.47
N SER A 36 7.78 0.16 6.39
CA SER A 36 6.75 -0.67 7.02
C SER A 36 6.66 -2.08 6.43
N VAL A 37 7.04 -2.29 5.17
CA VAL A 37 7.01 -3.62 4.52
C VAL A 37 7.83 -4.65 5.30
N SER A 38 8.94 -4.21 5.92
CA SER A 38 9.80 -5.10 6.70
C SER A 38 9.13 -5.70 7.94
N TYR A 39 8.06 -5.08 8.43
CA TYR A 39 7.30 -5.54 9.59
C TYR A 39 6.09 -6.41 9.22
N GLY A 40 5.89 -6.71 7.94
CA GLY A 40 4.85 -7.61 7.46
C GLY A 40 3.57 -6.94 6.97
N LEU A 41 2.67 -7.77 6.44
CA LEU A 41 1.44 -7.33 5.77
C LEU A 41 0.46 -6.65 6.72
N GLU A 42 0.28 -7.19 7.94
CA GLU A 42 -0.59 -6.58 8.94
C GLU A 42 -0.12 -5.17 9.31
N ARG A 43 1.18 -4.99 9.58
CA ARG A 43 1.72 -3.69 9.96
C ARG A 43 1.56 -2.67 8.85
N PHE A 44 1.80 -3.07 7.60
CA PHE A 44 1.60 -2.22 6.44
C PHE A 44 0.13 -1.82 6.28
N TRP A 45 -0.78 -2.80 6.31
CA TRP A 45 -2.21 -2.56 6.19
C TRP A 45 -2.73 -1.68 7.34
N GLY A 46 -2.41 -1.98 8.59
CA GLY A 46 -2.94 -1.24 9.75
C GLY A 46 -2.53 0.24 9.82
N GLU A 47 -1.55 0.68 9.03
CA GLU A 47 -1.10 2.07 9.04
C GLU A 47 -2.16 3.04 8.47
N HIS A 48 -3.01 2.61 7.52
CA HIS A 48 -4.12 3.46 7.06
C HIS A 48 -5.14 3.71 8.17
N LEU A 49 -5.44 2.69 8.98
CA LEU A 49 -6.32 2.78 10.15
C LEU A 49 -5.74 3.74 11.20
N ARG A 50 -4.44 3.60 11.50
CA ARG A 50 -3.74 4.47 12.45
C ARG A 50 -3.81 5.94 12.07
N LEU A 51 -3.76 6.25 10.77
CA LEU A 51 -3.78 7.61 10.24
C LEU A 51 -5.19 8.15 10.04
N GLN A 52 -6.22 7.31 9.92
CA GLN A 52 -7.57 7.71 9.53
C GLN A 52 -8.18 8.80 10.42
N SER A 53 -7.86 8.80 11.72
CA SER A 53 -8.39 9.75 12.69
C SER A 53 -7.70 11.13 12.68
N LYS A 54 -6.45 11.21 12.21
CA LYS A 54 -5.61 12.43 12.32
C LYS A 54 -5.19 13.01 10.97
N GLU A 55 -4.88 12.15 10.01
CA GLU A 55 -4.26 12.52 8.74
C GLU A 55 -4.95 11.79 7.58
N ARG A 56 -6.23 12.13 7.34
CA ARG A 56 -7.10 11.41 6.37
C ARG A 56 -6.51 11.27 4.97
N ASN A 57 -5.87 12.31 4.43
CA ASN A 57 -5.26 12.24 3.09
C ASN A 57 -4.09 11.25 3.04
N LYS A 58 -3.32 11.17 4.13
CA LYS A 58 -2.22 10.20 4.28
C LYS A 58 -2.79 8.80 4.42
N ALA A 59 -3.80 8.62 5.28
CA ALA A 59 -4.51 7.36 5.43
C ALA A 59 -5.05 6.83 4.09
N GLN A 60 -5.68 7.71 3.30
CA GLN A 60 -6.19 7.35 1.98
C GLN A 60 -5.09 6.87 1.03
N TYR A 61 -3.92 7.50 1.07
CA TYR A 61 -2.79 7.08 0.25
C TYR A 61 -2.28 5.67 0.62
N TRP A 62 -2.23 5.34 1.91
CA TRP A 62 -1.95 3.99 2.38
C TRP A 62 -3.02 2.98 1.95
N LYS A 63 -4.30 3.34 2.10
CA LYS A 63 -5.40 2.47 1.72
C LYS A 63 -5.41 2.16 0.23
N GLU A 64 -5.25 3.17 -0.62
CA GLU A 64 -5.18 2.98 -2.08
C GLU A 64 -3.98 2.17 -2.52
N THR A 65 -2.85 2.32 -1.83
CA THR A 65 -1.67 1.49 -2.09
C THR A 65 -1.96 0.03 -1.76
N TRP A 66 -2.61 -0.24 -0.63
CA TRP A 66 -3.06 -1.58 -0.26
C TRP A 66 -4.08 -2.13 -1.26
N ASP A 67 -5.07 -1.34 -1.66
CA ASP A 67 -6.09 -1.74 -2.64
C ASP A 67 -5.46 -2.14 -3.97
N LYS A 68 -4.49 -1.35 -4.46
CA LYS A 68 -3.77 -1.69 -5.69
C LYS A 68 -2.88 -2.92 -5.56
N LEU A 69 -2.30 -3.16 -4.39
CA LEU A 69 -1.62 -4.43 -4.12
C LEU A 69 -2.60 -5.60 -4.24
N VAL A 70 -3.75 -5.52 -3.57
CA VAL A 70 -4.78 -6.57 -3.59
C VAL A 70 -5.26 -6.85 -5.02
N GLU A 71 -5.56 -5.81 -5.79
CA GLU A 71 -5.91 -5.94 -7.22
C GLU A 71 -4.81 -6.64 -8.02
N THR A 72 -3.55 -6.24 -7.82
CA THR A 72 -2.39 -6.82 -8.53
C THR A 72 -2.19 -8.28 -8.18
N MET A 73 -2.30 -8.65 -6.90
CA MET A 73 -2.15 -10.03 -6.44
C MET A 73 -3.30 -10.91 -6.94
N ALA A 74 -4.51 -10.36 -7.03
CA ALA A 74 -5.66 -11.06 -7.59
C ALA A 74 -5.46 -11.42 -9.08
N GLU A 75 -4.81 -10.57 -9.88
CA GLU A 75 -4.43 -10.91 -11.27
C GLU A 75 -3.46 -12.10 -11.35
N ALA A 76 -2.67 -12.31 -10.29
CA ALA A 76 -1.77 -13.45 -10.14
C ALA A 76 -2.44 -14.70 -9.53
N GLY A 77 -3.74 -14.63 -9.22
CA GLY A 77 -4.49 -15.71 -8.57
C GLY A 77 -4.19 -15.85 -7.07
N ILE A 78 -3.60 -14.84 -6.44
CA ILE A 78 -3.27 -14.82 -5.01
C ILE A 78 -4.26 -13.85 -4.31
N PRO A 79 -5.32 -14.36 -3.67
CA PRO A 79 -6.29 -13.51 -2.99
C PRO A 79 -5.71 -12.94 -1.70
N ILE A 80 -5.73 -11.62 -1.55
CA ILE A 80 -5.31 -10.92 -0.35
C ILE A 80 -6.54 -10.33 0.35
N PRO A 81 -6.72 -10.55 1.66
CA PRO A 81 -7.82 -9.96 2.42
C PRO A 81 -7.85 -8.43 2.29
N ASN A 82 -9.04 -7.86 2.13
CA ASN A 82 -9.23 -6.41 2.00
C ASN A 82 -10.60 -5.97 2.52
N ASP A 83 -10.97 -6.47 3.69
CA ASP A 83 -12.26 -6.15 4.28
C ASP A 83 -12.38 -4.66 4.60
N THR A 84 -13.61 -4.14 4.57
CA THR A 84 -13.90 -2.80 5.07
C THR A 84 -13.95 -2.85 6.59
N VAL A 85 -13.00 -2.19 7.24
CA VAL A 85 -12.81 -2.19 8.69
C VAL A 85 -13.00 -0.77 9.22
N GLN A 86 -13.67 -0.62 10.36
CA GLN A 86 -13.77 0.64 11.08
C GLN A 86 -12.79 0.65 12.26
N VAL A 87 -12.03 1.73 12.43
CA VAL A 87 -11.01 1.85 13.50
C VAL A 87 -11.58 1.63 14.90
N ASN A 88 -12.86 1.97 15.11
CA ASN A 88 -13.51 1.86 16.41
C ASN A 88 -14.10 0.46 16.68
N ASP A 89 -14.04 -0.42 15.69
CA ASP A 89 -14.55 -1.79 15.76
C ASP A 89 -13.37 -2.76 15.87
N THR A 90 -12.93 -2.98 17.10
CA THR A 90 -11.79 -3.84 17.43
C THR A 90 -11.96 -5.27 16.93
N GLU A 91 -13.19 -5.81 16.95
CA GLU A 91 -13.47 -7.17 16.47
C GLU A 91 -13.22 -7.27 14.96
N SER A 92 -13.69 -6.28 14.19
CA SER A 92 -13.43 -6.23 12.75
C SER A 92 -11.94 -6.06 12.40
N VAL A 93 -11.20 -5.29 13.20
CA VAL A 93 -9.75 -5.11 13.04
C VAL A 93 -9.03 -6.44 13.29
N GLN A 94 -9.38 -7.13 14.37
CA GLN A 94 -8.79 -8.42 14.73
C GLN A 94 -9.09 -9.49 13.68
N ALA A 95 -10.35 -9.60 13.24
CA ALA A 95 -10.74 -10.59 12.22
C ALA A 95 -9.99 -10.40 10.90
N MET A 96 -9.79 -9.14 10.48
CA MET A 96 -9.01 -8.84 9.27
C MET A 96 -7.52 -9.13 9.46
N ALA A 97 -6.96 -8.86 10.64
CA ALA A 97 -5.58 -9.22 10.96
C ALA A 97 -5.38 -10.75 10.94
N GLU A 98 -6.28 -11.52 11.55
CA GLU A 98 -6.25 -12.99 11.55
C GLU A 98 -6.23 -13.55 10.12
N LYS A 99 -7.05 -13.01 9.20
CA LYS A 99 -7.02 -13.40 7.78
C LYS A 99 -5.66 -13.17 7.12
N LEU A 100 -4.92 -12.12 7.51
CA LEU A 100 -3.57 -11.86 6.97
C LEU A 100 -2.55 -12.87 7.52
N TRP A 101 -2.69 -13.29 8.77
CA TRP A 101 -1.85 -14.32 9.39
C TRP A 101 -2.12 -15.73 8.85
N GLU A 102 -3.36 -16.01 8.45
CA GLU A 102 -3.78 -17.31 7.89
C GLU A 102 -3.38 -17.50 6.41
N LEU A 103 -2.86 -16.47 5.74
CA LEU A 103 -2.33 -16.59 4.38
C LEU A 103 -1.25 -17.67 4.31
N LYS A 104 -1.24 -18.42 3.21
CA LYS A 104 -0.17 -19.41 2.97
C LYS A 104 1.18 -18.69 2.96
N LEU A 105 2.20 -19.34 3.53
CA LEU A 105 3.53 -18.77 3.64
C LEU A 105 4.12 -18.33 2.29
N GLU A 106 3.83 -19.08 1.22
CA GLU A 106 4.24 -18.73 -0.14
C GLU A 106 3.55 -17.45 -0.63
N ASP A 107 2.23 -17.36 -0.48
CA ASP A 107 1.44 -16.19 -0.85
C ASP A 107 1.88 -14.95 -0.07
N GLN A 108 2.16 -15.08 1.23
CA GLN A 108 2.70 -13.99 2.05
C GLN A 108 4.05 -13.49 1.50
N ARG A 109 4.97 -14.40 1.17
CA ARG A 109 6.31 -14.06 0.65
C ARG A 109 6.24 -13.38 -0.71
N ILE A 110 5.40 -13.90 -1.61
CA ILE A 110 5.20 -13.30 -2.94
C ILE A 110 4.59 -11.91 -2.78
N THR A 111 3.56 -11.77 -1.94
CA THR A 111 2.90 -10.48 -1.67
C THR A 111 3.87 -9.45 -1.09
N LEU A 112 4.71 -9.85 -0.13
CA LEU A 112 5.73 -8.97 0.44
C LEU A 112 6.78 -8.55 -0.60
N ALA A 113 7.19 -9.45 -1.49
CA ALA A 113 8.13 -9.11 -2.57
C ALA A 113 7.51 -8.10 -3.55
N VAL A 114 6.25 -8.31 -3.97
CA VAL A 114 5.52 -7.39 -4.85
C VAL A 114 5.29 -6.04 -4.16
N LEU A 115 4.90 -6.04 -2.89
CA LEU A 115 4.71 -4.83 -2.10
C LEU A 115 6.02 -4.06 -1.91
N THR A 116 7.14 -4.75 -1.68
CA THR A 116 8.46 -4.12 -1.59
C THR A 116 8.79 -3.40 -2.89
N GLN A 117 8.65 -4.08 -4.02
CA GLN A 117 8.90 -3.50 -5.34
C GLN A 117 7.96 -2.31 -5.64
N LEU A 118 6.68 -2.42 -5.27
CA LEU A 118 5.72 -1.31 -5.39
C LEU A 118 6.18 -0.10 -4.56
N CYS A 119 6.60 -0.31 -3.31
CA CYS A 119 7.10 0.76 -2.44
C CYS A 119 8.38 1.42 -2.99
N ASP A 120 9.29 0.64 -3.57
CA ASP A 120 10.48 1.18 -4.25
C ASP A 120 10.09 2.10 -5.42
N CYS A 121 9.12 1.67 -6.25
CA CYS A 121 8.56 2.51 -7.31
C CYS A 121 7.88 3.77 -6.76
N LEU A 122 7.13 3.68 -5.65
CA LEU A 122 6.48 4.83 -5.01
C LEU A 122 7.52 5.86 -4.55
N VAL A 123 8.60 5.41 -3.91
CA VAL A 123 9.71 6.28 -3.46
C VAL A 123 10.37 6.98 -4.65
N TRP A 124 10.63 6.25 -5.73
CA TRP A 124 11.22 6.80 -6.94
C TRP A 124 10.37 7.93 -7.56
N TRP A 125 9.08 7.70 -7.77
CA TRP A 125 8.17 8.71 -8.30
C TRP A 125 7.97 9.88 -7.33
N THR A 126 7.94 9.60 -6.03
CA THR A 126 7.87 10.62 -4.98
C THR A 126 9.03 11.60 -5.09
N GLN A 127 10.26 11.11 -5.26
CA GLN A 127 11.43 11.98 -5.41
C GLN A 127 11.33 12.89 -6.63
N ARG A 128 10.86 12.35 -7.78
CA ARG A 128 10.66 13.14 -8.99
C ARG A 128 9.62 14.25 -8.84
N TYR A 129 8.51 13.94 -8.19
CA TYR A 129 7.40 14.89 -8.06
C TYR A 129 7.56 15.89 -6.91
N LYS A 130 8.44 15.61 -5.93
CA LYS A 130 8.84 16.57 -4.90
C LYS A 130 9.71 17.70 -5.44
N GLY A 131 10.63 17.38 -6.36
CA GLY A 131 11.58 18.32 -6.97
C GLY A 131 10.96 19.28 -7.99
N THR A 132 9.78 18.96 -8.52
CA THR A 132 9.01 19.88 -9.37
C THR A 132 8.33 20.93 -8.48
N LYS A 133 9.01 22.04 -8.20
CA LYS A 133 8.32 23.28 -7.81
C LYS A 133 7.46 23.70 -9.01
N GLU A 134 6.16 23.85 -8.79
CA GLU A 134 5.29 24.53 -9.75
C GLU A 134 5.91 25.90 -10.03
N ARG A 135 6.28 26.12 -11.30
CA ARG A 135 6.74 27.41 -11.80
C ARG A 135 5.53 28.24 -12.18
#